data_AF-A0A4Y2H854-F1
#
_entry.id   AF-A0A4Y2H854-F1
#
_cell.length_a   1.000
_cell.length_b   1.000
_cell.length_c   1.000
_cell.angle_alpha   90.00
_cell.angle_beta   90.00
_cell.angle_gamma   90.00
#
_symmetry.space_group_name_H-M   'P 1'
#
loop_
_entity.id
_entity.type
_entity.pdbx_description
1 polymer ?
#
loop_
_entity_poly.entity_id
_entity_poly.type
_entity_poly.pdbx_seq_one_letter_code
_entity_poly.pdbx_strand_id
1 'polypeptide(L)'
;GSKTEHEVGAAFCVLTNDIWAYQWSTKLNDNNTIFQAELTALHEAVIYASHLPNHNTSKIHVDNRASIMASSNSKSTNEAARKIFKILLSNPRIKVSWVKAHAGNIGNERADQLAKDATQHGQPYSHTKLPKPHIKDLLRKRML
;
A
#
# COMPACT_ATOMS: atom_id res chain seq x y z
N GLY A 1 4.44 5.83 -5.52
CA GLY A 1 4.29 6.96 -4.57
C GLY A 1 4.58 8.26 -5.31
N SER A 2 4.18 9.43 -4.80
CA SER A 2 4.30 10.69 -5.55
C SER A 2 4.99 11.78 -4.74
N LYS A 3 5.77 12.64 -5.41
CA LYS A 3 6.39 13.82 -4.83
C LYS A 3 6.40 14.98 -5.81
N THR A 4 6.01 16.15 -5.34
CA THR A 4 6.21 17.47 -5.98
C THR A 4 7.25 18.26 -5.19
N GLU A 5 7.54 19.51 -5.58
CA GLU A 5 8.52 20.37 -4.89
C GLU A 5 8.21 20.55 -3.39
N HIS A 6 6.92 20.58 -3.04
CA HIS A 6 6.46 20.89 -1.69
C HIS A 6 5.52 19.85 -1.10
N GLU A 7 5.28 18.71 -1.75
CA GLU A 7 4.26 17.78 -1.26
C GLU A 7 4.62 16.34 -1.58
N VAL A 8 4.23 15.42 -0.70
CA VAL A 8 4.50 13.99 -0.84
C VAL A 8 3.21 13.22 -0.60
N GLY A 9 2.91 12.27 -1.48
CA GLY A 9 1.69 11.47 -1.44
C GLY A 9 2.00 9.98 -1.52
N ALA A 10 1.28 9.20 -0.73
CA ALA A 10 1.34 7.74 -0.74
C ALA A 10 -0.05 7.18 -0.93
N ALA A 11 -0.18 6.09 -1.70
CA ALA A 11 -1.45 5.44 -1.93
C ALA A 11 -1.30 3.97 -2.30
N PHE A 12 -2.33 3.18 -2.02
CA PHE A 12 -2.54 1.86 -2.60
C PHE A 12 -4.02 1.68 -2.95
N CYS A 13 -4.30 0.76 -3.87
CA CYS A 13 -5.67 0.37 -4.22
C CYS A 13 -5.81 -1.15 -4.24
N VAL A 14 -7.04 -1.61 -4.11
CA VAL A 14 -7.41 -3.03 -4.05
C VAL A 14 -8.43 -3.31 -5.14
N LEU A 15 -8.06 -4.21 -6.03
CA LEU A 15 -8.93 -4.74 -7.07
C LEU A 15 -9.37 -6.17 -6.67
N THR A 16 -10.66 -6.46 -6.75
CA THR A 16 -11.22 -7.79 -6.50
C THR A 16 -12.20 -8.12 -7.61
N ASN A 17 -11.97 -9.22 -8.34
CA ASN A 17 -12.81 -9.62 -9.48
C ASN A 17 -13.04 -8.45 -10.45
N ASP A 18 -11.96 -7.73 -10.79
CA ASP A 18 -11.96 -6.54 -11.66
C ASP A 18 -12.79 -5.34 -11.16
N ILE A 19 -13.21 -5.36 -9.89
CA ILE A 19 -13.94 -4.27 -9.24
C ILE A 19 -13.04 -3.60 -8.19
N TRP A 20 -13.03 -2.27 -8.16
CA TRP A 20 -12.35 -1.47 -7.14
C TRP A 20 -13.01 -1.69 -5.78
N ALA A 21 -12.35 -2.48 -4.94
CA ALA A 21 -12.89 -2.88 -3.65
C ALA A 21 -12.49 -1.90 -2.53
N TYR A 22 -11.30 -1.30 -2.63
CA TYR A 22 -10.81 -0.35 -1.65
C TYR A 22 -9.70 0.53 -2.24
N GLN A 23 -9.55 1.72 -1.69
CA GLN A 23 -8.47 2.64 -1.99
C GLN A 23 -8.06 3.38 -0.72
N TRP A 24 -6.78 3.60 -0.57
CA TRP A 24 -6.20 4.34 0.53
C TRP A 24 -5.16 5.30 -0.02
N SER A 25 -5.15 6.52 0.50
CA SER A 25 -4.18 7.54 0.13
C SER A 25 -3.99 8.54 1.26
N THR A 26 -2.80 9.13 1.34
CA THR A 26 -2.46 10.09 2.39
C THR A 26 -1.43 11.10 1.90
N LYS A 27 -1.49 12.30 2.48
CA LYS A 27 -0.43 13.31 2.37
C LYS A 27 0.62 13.06 3.44
N LEU A 28 1.87 12.93 3.02
CA LEU A 28 3.04 12.83 3.88
C LEU A 28 3.69 14.20 4.07
N ASN A 29 4.66 14.27 4.99
CA ASN A 29 5.42 15.50 5.21
C ASN A 29 6.29 15.80 3.98
N ASP A 30 6.47 17.07 3.66
CA ASP A 30 7.18 17.55 2.46
C ASP A 30 8.66 17.10 2.46
N ASN A 31 9.23 16.89 3.65
CA ASN A 31 10.58 16.34 3.83
C ASN A 31 10.68 14.84 3.52
N ASN A 32 9.56 14.13 3.37
CA ASN A 32 9.60 12.71 3.03
C ASN A 32 10.12 12.49 1.60
N THR A 33 10.80 11.36 1.39
CA THR A 33 11.27 10.95 0.07
C THR A 33 10.21 10.11 -0.65
N ILE A 34 10.32 9.99 -1.98
CA ILE A 34 9.47 9.07 -2.77
C ILE A 34 9.59 7.64 -2.22
N PHE A 35 10.80 7.21 -1.87
CA PHE A 35 11.04 5.89 -1.27
C PHE A 35 10.27 5.71 0.05
N GLN A 36 10.27 6.72 0.94
CA GLN A 36 9.46 6.67 2.16
C GLN A 36 7.96 6.62 1.85
N ALA A 37 7.49 7.36 0.86
CA ALA A 37 6.10 7.33 0.44
C ALA A 37 5.65 5.95 -0.06
N GLU A 38 6.47 5.31 -0.89
CA GLU A 38 6.20 3.98 -1.42
C GLU A 38 6.29 2.90 -0.36
N LEU A 39 7.23 3.04 0.58
CA LEU A 39 7.33 2.13 1.72
C LEU A 39 6.13 2.27 2.66
N THR A 40 5.63 3.50 2.87
CA THR A 40 4.40 3.75 3.64
C THR A 40 3.18 3.14 2.94
N ALA A 41 3.04 3.33 1.63
CA ALA A 41 1.97 2.70 0.86
C ALA A 41 2.01 1.17 0.95
N LEU A 42 3.20 0.57 0.83
CA LEU A 42 3.40 -0.87 1.00
C LEU A 42 3.08 -1.33 2.42
N HIS A 43 3.47 -0.56 3.45
CA HIS A 43 3.16 -0.86 4.85
C HIS A 43 1.65 -0.93 5.10
N GLU A 44 0.89 0.05 4.63
CA GLU A 44 -0.56 0.05 4.78
C GLU A 44 -1.22 -1.05 3.94
N ALA A 45 -0.70 -1.34 2.74
CA ALA A 45 -1.19 -2.44 1.92
C ALA A 45 -0.99 -3.82 2.58
N VAL A 46 0.16 -4.07 3.22
CA VAL A 46 0.39 -5.34 3.93
C VAL A 46 -0.44 -5.45 5.21
N ILE A 47 -0.64 -4.34 5.93
CA ILE A 47 -1.55 -4.31 7.08
C ILE A 47 -2.96 -4.62 6.61
N TYR A 48 -3.44 -3.97 5.56
CA TYR A 48 -4.76 -4.23 5.00
C TYR A 48 -4.91 -5.70 4.60
N ALA A 49 -3.94 -6.23 3.84
CA ALA A 49 -3.96 -7.61 3.39
C ALA A 49 -3.90 -8.62 4.54
N SER A 50 -3.22 -8.33 5.65
CA SER A 50 -3.16 -9.22 6.83
C SER A 50 -4.47 -9.30 7.61
N HIS A 51 -5.40 -8.36 7.40
CA HIS A 51 -6.73 -8.38 8.01
C HIS A 51 -7.80 -9.02 7.11
N LEU A 52 -7.45 -9.41 5.88
CA LEU A 52 -8.38 -10.11 4.98
C LEU A 52 -8.58 -11.56 5.44
N PRO A 53 -9.73 -12.18 5.13
CA PRO A 53 -9.99 -13.57 5.48
C PRO A 53 -8.94 -14.52 4.94
N ASN A 54 -8.58 -15.49 5.76
CA ASN A 54 -7.57 -16.52 5.54
C ASN A 54 -7.98 -17.58 4.49
N HIS A 55 -8.70 -17.22 3.42
CA HIS A 55 -9.11 -18.19 2.39
C HIS A 55 -8.38 -17.99 1.07
N ASN A 56 -7.96 -16.77 0.73
CA ASN A 56 -7.34 -16.46 -0.56
C ASN A 56 -5.92 -15.90 -0.40
N THR A 57 -5.09 -16.13 -1.43
CA THR A 57 -3.76 -15.51 -1.56
C THR A 57 -3.93 -14.05 -1.99
N SER A 58 -3.36 -13.13 -1.21
CA SER A 58 -3.33 -11.70 -1.54
C SER A 58 -2.06 -11.38 -2.32
N LYS A 59 -2.20 -10.83 -3.53
CA LYS A 59 -1.07 -10.36 -4.34
C LYS A 59 -0.97 -8.84 -4.23
N ILE A 60 0.18 -8.34 -3.81
CA ILE A 60 0.52 -6.92 -3.78
C ILE A 60 1.52 -6.66 -4.89
N HIS A 61 1.18 -5.74 -5.77
CA HIS A 61 2.03 -5.29 -6.86
C HIS A 61 2.68 -3.96 -6.47
N VAL A 62 4.00 -3.87 -6.65
CA VAL A 62 4.80 -2.68 -6.31
C VAL A 62 5.73 -2.38 -7.48
N ASP A 63 5.79 -1.13 -7.91
CA ASP A 63 6.68 -0.69 -8.99
C ASP A 63 8.08 -0.28 -8.54
N ASN A 64 8.24 0.08 -7.27
CA ASN A 64 9.54 0.32 -6.67
C ASN A 64 10.23 -0.97 -6.16
N ARG A 65 11.30 -1.38 -6.83
CA ARG A 65 12.15 -2.52 -6.43
C ARG A 65 12.87 -2.32 -5.11
N ALA A 66 13.34 -1.12 -4.80
CA ALA A 66 14.01 -0.82 -3.54
C ALA A 66 13.07 -1.03 -2.33
N SER A 67 11.78 -0.69 -2.48
CA SER A 67 10.76 -0.93 -1.43
C SER A 67 10.56 -2.42 -1.16
N ILE A 68 10.55 -3.24 -2.22
CA ILE A 68 10.50 -4.71 -2.09
C ILE A 68 11.77 -5.22 -1.40
N MET A 69 12.96 -4.83 -1.90
CA MET A 69 14.24 -5.28 -1.34
C MET A 69 14.40 -4.91 0.14
N ALA A 70 14.05 -3.68 0.51
CA ALA A 70 14.10 -3.23 1.90
C ALA A 70 13.15 -4.05 2.78
N SER A 71 11.94 -4.32 2.29
CA SER A 71 10.90 -5.07 3.01
C SER A 71 11.16 -6.57 3.10
N SER A 72 12.03 -7.12 2.24
CA SER A 72 12.50 -8.51 2.32
C SER A 72 13.73 -8.68 3.23
N ASN A 73 14.32 -7.60 3.74
CA ASN A 73 15.50 -7.65 4.58
C ASN A 73 15.14 -7.47 6.08
N SER A 74 15.26 -8.53 6.87
CA SER A 74 15.02 -8.50 8.32
C SER A 74 15.94 -7.53 9.08
N LYS A 75 17.11 -7.21 8.51
CA LYS A 75 18.14 -6.30 9.07
C LYS A 75 18.10 -4.90 8.45
N SER A 76 17.04 -4.55 7.71
CA SER A 76 16.89 -3.21 7.15
C SER A 76 17.02 -2.14 8.25
N THR A 77 17.79 -1.08 7.98
CA THR A 77 17.92 0.07 8.90
C THR A 77 16.62 0.87 9.00
N ASN A 78 15.75 0.77 8.00
CA ASN A 78 14.45 1.42 7.99
C ASN A 78 13.43 0.65 8.85
N GLU A 79 12.80 1.34 9.82
CA GLU A 79 11.84 0.72 10.74
C GLU A 79 10.55 0.23 10.05
N ALA A 80 10.01 1.01 9.11
CA ALA A 80 8.82 0.61 8.35
C ALA A 80 9.07 -0.66 7.54
N ALA A 81 10.24 -0.77 6.90
CA ALA A 81 10.66 -1.97 6.19
C ALA A 81 10.71 -3.20 7.11
N ARG A 82 11.25 -3.06 8.34
CA ARG A 82 11.25 -4.15 9.33
C ARG A 82 9.84 -4.54 9.79
N LYS A 83 8.92 -3.57 9.93
CA LYS A 83 7.50 -3.85 10.24
C LYS A 83 6.85 -4.63 9.12
N ILE A 84 7.05 -4.21 7.86
CA ILE A 84 6.57 -4.94 6.68
C ILE A 84 7.10 -6.37 6.67
N PHE A 85 8.41 -6.54 6.86
CA PHE A 85 9.04 -7.87 6.91
C PHE A 85 8.36 -8.79 7.93
N LYS A 86 8.12 -8.31 9.17
CA LYS A 86 7.46 -9.08 10.22
C LYS A 86 6.02 -9.47 9.85
N ILE A 87 5.26 -8.56 9.24
CA ILE A 87 3.89 -8.84 8.79
C ILE A 87 3.91 -9.91 7.70
N LEU A 88 4.78 -9.78 6.70
CA LEU A 88 4.91 -10.74 5.61
C LEU A 88 5.33 -12.13 6.11
N LEU A 89 6.25 -12.19 7.08
CA LEU A 89 6.69 -13.44 7.70
C LEU A 89 5.53 -14.17 8.40
N SER A 90 4.69 -13.45 9.14
CA SER A 90 3.51 -14.02 9.82
C SER A 90 2.34 -14.32 8.87
N ASN A 91 2.38 -13.82 7.63
CA ASN A 91 1.29 -13.94 6.65
C ASN A 91 1.81 -14.50 5.32
N PRO A 92 2.17 -15.80 5.24
CA PRO A 92 2.82 -16.40 4.06
C PRO A 92 1.97 -16.38 2.78
N ARG A 93 0.66 -16.10 2.90
CA ARG A 93 -0.30 -15.95 1.79
C ARG A 93 -0.30 -14.56 1.16
N ILE A 94 0.36 -13.58 1.78
CA ILE A 94 0.60 -12.28 1.15
C ILE A 94 1.84 -12.41 0.28
N LYS A 95 1.68 -12.21 -1.03
CA LYS A 95 2.77 -12.24 -2.01
C LYS A 95 3.01 -10.84 -2.53
N VAL A 96 4.23 -10.33 -2.34
CA VAL A 96 4.65 -9.05 -2.91
C VAL A 96 5.43 -9.33 -4.20
N SER A 97 5.07 -8.66 -5.28
CA SER A 97 5.69 -8.84 -6.61
C SER A 97 5.94 -7.50 -7.28
N TRP A 98 7.01 -7.44 -8.08
CA TRP A 98 7.33 -6.24 -8.83
C TRP A 98 6.48 -6.14 -10.09
N VAL A 99 6.00 -4.93 -10.41
CA VAL A 99 5.40 -4.59 -11.70
C VAL A 99 6.12 -3.41 -12.32
N LYS A 100 6.08 -3.29 -13.65
CA LYS A 100 6.68 -2.14 -14.33
C LYS A 100 5.74 -0.93 -14.22
N ALA A 101 6.27 0.21 -13.76
CA ALA A 101 5.55 1.49 -13.81
C ALA A 101 5.22 1.88 -15.26
N HIS A 102 4.08 2.56 -15.45
CA HIS A 102 3.63 3.10 -16.74
C HIS A 102 3.59 2.08 -17.89
N ALA A 103 3.13 0.86 -17.59
CA ALA A 103 3.07 -0.26 -18.52
C ALA A 103 1.65 -0.81 -18.75
N GLY A 104 0.60 -0.01 -18.51
CA GLY A 104 -0.79 -0.45 -18.68
C GLY A 104 -1.34 -1.27 -17.51
N ASN A 105 -0.62 -1.36 -16.39
CA ASN A 105 -1.14 -2.05 -15.21
C ASN A 105 -2.16 -1.15 -14.51
N ILE A 106 -3.45 -1.45 -14.70
CA ILE A 106 -4.56 -0.64 -14.19
C ILE A 106 -4.47 -0.36 -12.68
N GLY A 107 -3.98 -1.32 -11.89
CA GLY A 107 -3.80 -1.17 -10.45
C GLY A 107 -2.68 -0.18 -10.12
N ASN A 108 -1.53 -0.32 -10.79
CA ASN A 108 -0.40 0.59 -10.60
C ASN A 108 -0.76 2.02 -11.01
N GLU A 109 -1.35 2.19 -12.19
CA GLU A 109 -1.74 3.50 -12.71
C GLU A 109 -2.76 4.18 -11.81
N ARG A 110 -3.72 3.42 -11.27
CA ARG A 110 -4.67 3.93 -10.28
C ARG A 110 -3.98 4.34 -8.97
N ALA A 111 -3.05 3.54 -8.47
CA ALA A 111 -2.30 3.87 -7.26
C ALA A 111 -1.43 5.13 -7.46
N ASP A 112 -0.81 5.29 -8.63
CA ASP A 112 -0.03 6.48 -8.99
C ASP A 112 -0.92 7.73 -9.05
N GLN A 113 -2.10 7.62 -9.67
CA GLN A 113 -3.07 8.72 -9.70
C GLN A 113 -3.50 9.11 -8.28
N LEU A 114 -3.86 8.13 -7.45
CA LEU A 114 -4.24 8.38 -6.05
C LEU A 114 -3.11 9.01 -5.24
N ALA A 115 -1.86 8.59 -5.46
CA ALA A 115 -0.71 9.17 -4.78
C ALA A 115 -0.46 10.60 -5.23
N LYS A 116 -0.68 10.93 -6.51
CA LYS A 116 -0.61 12.30 -7.03
C LYS A 116 -1.71 13.18 -6.44
N ASP A 117 -2.96 12.72 -6.47
CA ASP A 117 -4.09 13.48 -5.91
C ASP A 117 -3.89 13.73 -4.40
N ALA A 118 -3.28 12.77 -3.70
CA ALA A 118 -3.00 12.88 -2.29
C ALA A 118 -1.92 13.91 -1.93
N THR A 119 -1.07 14.33 -2.86
CA THR A 119 -0.09 15.39 -2.56
C THR A 119 -0.81 16.70 -2.21
N GLN A 120 -1.88 17.02 -2.95
CA GLN A 120 -2.65 18.27 -2.83
C GLN A 120 -3.86 18.13 -1.91
N HIS A 121 -4.57 17.00 -2.00
CA HIS A 121 -5.89 16.81 -1.36
C HIS A 121 -5.90 15.68 -0.32
N GLY A 122 -4.75 15.05 -0.06
CA GLY A 122 -4.64 13.96 0.88
C GLY A 122 -4.80 14.40 2.33
N GLN A 123 -5.42 13.56 3.15
CA GLN A 123 -5.41 13.75 4.59
C GLN A 123 -4.00 13.51 5.13
N PRO A 124 -3.52 14.32 6.10
CA PRO A 124 -2.22 14.11 6.73
C PRO A 124 -2.09 12.70 7.31
N TYR A 125 -0.94 12.07 7.10
CA TYR A 125 -0.70 10.71 7.56
C TYR A 125 -0.71 10.64 9.09
N SER A 126 -1.84 10.18 9.61
CA SER A 126 -2.05 9.88 11.01
C SER A 126 -1.95 8.37 11.18
N HIS A 127 -1.17 7.91 12.18
CA HIS A 127 -1.02 6.48 12.53
C HIS A 127 -2.33 5.81 13.03
N THR A 128 -3.48 6.47 12.91
CA THR A 128 -4.79 5.94 13.29
C THR A 128 -5.18 4.78 12.37
N LYS A 129 -5.24 3.58 12.96
CA LYS A 129 -5.56 2.29 12.32
C LYS A 129 -6.72 2.37 11.33
N LEU A 130 -6.67 1.52 10.31
CA LEU A 130 -7.71 1.30 9.30
C LEU A 130 -9.13 1.41 9.90
N PRO A 131 -10.04 2.20 9.29
CA PRO A 131 -11.40 2.31 9.80
C PRO A 131 -12.10 0.94 9.76
N LYS A 132 -12.38 0.39 10.95
CA LYS A 132 -13.09 -0.89 11.16
C LYS A 132 -14.38 -1.04 10.32
N PRO A 133 -15.19 0.01 10.07
CA PRO A 133 -16.38 -0.11 9.24
C PRO A 133 -16.11 -0.59 7.81
N HIS A 134 -15.00 -0.13 7.19
CA HIS A 134 -14.66 -0.50 5.82
C HIS A 134 -14.25 -1.97 5.68
N ILE A 135 -13.51 -2.50 6.67
CA ILE A 135 -13.17 -3.92 6.73
C ILE A 135 -14.46 -4.74 6.83
N LYS A 136 -15.39 -4.32 7.70
CA LYS A 136 -16.67 -5.02 7.90
C LYS A 136 -17.54 -5.02 6.64
N ASP A 137 -17.59 -3.92 5.90
CA ASP A 137 -18.36 -3.80 4.66
C ASP A 137 -17.76 -4.67 3.53
N LEU A 138 -16.43 -4.65 3.37
CA LEU A 138 -15.72 -5.51 2.43
C LEU A 138 -15.97 -7.00 2.70
N LEU A 139 -15.92 -7.40 3.97
CA LEU A 139 -16.18 -8.78 4.39
C LEU A 139 -17.61 -9.21 4.03
N ARG A 140 -18.60 -8.34 4.27
CA ARG A 140 -20.01 -8.62 3.94
C ARG A 140 -20.23 -8.80 2.44
N LYS A 141 -19.63 -7.94 1.61
CA LYS A 141 -19.78 -7.99 0.14
C LYS A 141 -19.15 -9.22 -0.52
N ARG A 142 -18.23 -9.90 0.15
CA ARG A 142 -17.60 -11.15 -0.35
C ARG A 142 -18.29 -12.43 0.15
N MET A 143 -19.24 -12.32 1.09
CA MET A 143 -19.99 -13.46 1.63
C MET A 143 -21.36 -13.68 0.94
N LEU A 144 -21.72 -12.80 0.00
CA LEU A 144 -22.86 -12.92 -0.91
C LEU A 144 -22.35 -13.32 -2.29
#